data_AF-A0A937VT26-F1
#
_entry.id   AF-A0A937VT26-F1
#
_cell.length_a   1.000
_cell.length_b   1.000
_cell.length_c   1.000
_cell.angle_alpha   90.00
_cell.angle_beta   90.00
_cell.angle_gamma   90.00
#
_symmetry.space_group_name_H-M   'P 1'
#
loop_
_entity.id
_entity.type
_entity.pdbx_description
1 polymer ?
#
loop_
_entity_poly.entity_id
_entity_poly.type
_entity_poly.pdbx_seq_one_letter_code
_entity_poly.pdbx_strand_id
1 'polypeptide(L)'
;GGSLEDVEASHIESMLDFLSRPAGKRLSLPDGLTLTTEYDRMVLAPKGISTCTLPPLDGSFKIEVPGETTLPGWRVKADVLDGGVEIAQNDFVATFDFAKTGKELTVRGRKPGDRFQPLGMTQTKKLQDFMVDAKIPVAWRDGVPLVCSPQQILWVVGWRIDDRAKVTSASRQILRLEFHKTK
;
A
#
# COMPACT_ATOMS: atom_id res chain seq x y z
N GLY A 1 -6.89 -12.08 31.31
CA GLY A 1 -6.50 -13.50 31.13
C GLY A 1 -7.33 -14.03 30.00
N GLY A 2 -6.71 -14.38 28.87
CA GLY A 2 -7.38 -15.13 27.81
C GLY A 2 -6.86 -16.55 27.90
N SER A 3 -7.67 -17.45 28.46
CA SER A 3 -7.36 -18.88 28.47
C SER A 3 -7.71 -19.45 27.10
N LEU A 4 -6.82 -20.25 26.50
CA LEU A 4 -7.04 -20.96 25.23
C LEU A 4 -7.93 -22.21 25.39
N GLU A 5 -8.68 -22.30 26.49
CA GLU A 5 -9.34 -23.55 26.94
C GLU A 5 -10.56 -23.98 26.11
N ASP A 6 -11.17 -23.09 25.31
CA ASP A 6 -12.42 -23.39 24.58
C ASP A 6 -12.26 -23.65 23.07
N VAL A 7 -11.04 -23.94 22.58
CA VAL A 7 -10.84 -24.40 21.20
C VAL A 7 -11.09 -25.91 21.12
N GLU A 8 -12.37 -26.29 21.05
CA GLU A 8 -12.78 -27.68 20.79
C GLU A 8 -12.30 -28.19 19.41
N ALA A 9 -12.19 -29.51 19.24
CA ALA A 9 -11.80 -30.15 17.98
C ALA A 9 -12.66 -29.72 16.77
N SER A 10 -13.94 -29.43 17.01
CA SER A 10 -14.89 -28.88 16.03
C SER A 10 -14.45 -27.50 15.49
N HIS A 11 -13.81 -26.67 16.31
CA HIS A 11 -13.21 -25.40 15.90
C HIS A 11 -11.95 -25.63 15.07
N ILE A 12 -11.11 -26.59 15.44
CA ILE A 12 -9.91 -26.95 14.67
C ILE A 12 -10.32 -27.48 13.28
N GLU A 13 -11.31 -28.36 13.21
CA GLU A 13 -11.86 -28.87 11.94
C GLU A 13 -12.47 -27.73 11.11
N SER A 14 -13.18 -26.80 11.74
CA SER A 14 -13.70 -25.61 11.06
C SER A 14 -12.58 -24.70 10.53
N MET A 15 -11.46 -24.59 11.26
CA MET A 15 -10.27 -23.87 10.80
C MET A 15 -9.57 -24.59 9.65
N LEU A 16 -9.49 -25.92 9.69
CA LEU A 16 -8.91 -26.75 8.63
C LEU A 16 -9.76 -26.72 7.35
N ASP A 17 -11.09 -26.78 7.44
CA ASP A 17 -11.98 -26.57 6.29
C ASP A 17 -11.79 -25.15 5.72
N PHE A 18 -11.63 -24.16 6.59
CA PHE A 18 -11.45 -22.77 6.19
C PHE A 18 -10.14 -22.52 5.44
N LEU A 19 -9.08 -23.32 5.68
CA LEU A 19 -7.81 -23.24 4.93
C LEU A 19 -8.00 -23.54 3.43
N SER A 20 -9.04 -24.29 3.06
CA SER A 20 -9.34 -24.62 1.67
C SER A 20 -10.10 -23.51 0.93
N ARG A 21 -10.49 -22.43 1.63
CA ARG A 21 -11.37 -21.38 1.09
C ARG A 21 -10.57 -20.21 0.48
N PRO A 22 -11.13 -19.51 -0.53
CA PRO A 22 -10.50 -18.34 -1.12
C PRO A 22 -10.19 -17.23 -0.11
N ALA A 23 -9.12 -16.47 -0.35
CA ALA A 23 -8.70 -15.35 0.49
C ALA A 23 -9.82 -14.32 0.72
N GLY A 24 -9.88 -13.74 1.93
CA GLY A 24 -10.85 -12.72 2.31
C GLY A 24 -12.12 -13.23 2.98
N LYS A 25 -12.23 -14.53 3.26
CA LYS A 25 -13.28 -15.05 4.14
C LYS A 25 -12.95 -14.78 5.60
N ARG A 26 -13.99 -14.73 6.43
CA ARG A 26 -13.90 -14.54 7.88
C ARG A 26 -14.65 -15.65 8.61
N LEU A 27 -14.05 -16.20 9.66
CA LEU A 27 -14.66 -17.14 10.58
C LEU A 27 -14.67 -16.49 11.98
N SER A 28 -15.85 -16.33 12.55
CA SER A 28 -15.99 -15.93 13.96
C SER A 28 -15.69 -17.15 14.83
N LEU A 29 -14.88 -16.95 15.87
CA LEU A 29 -14.53 -17.96 16.85
C LEU A 29 -15.07 -17.54 18.24
N PRO A 30 -15.10 -18.46 19.22
CA PRO A 30 -15.37 -18.12 20.63
C PRO A 30 -14.48 -16.97 21.15
N ASP A 31 -14.89 -16.38 22.27
CA ASP A 31 -14.17 -15.27 22.94
C ASP A 31 -13.98 -14.01 22.11
N GLY A 32 -14.86 -13.81 21.11
CA GLY A 32 -14.81 -12.65 20.23
C GLY A 32 -13.60 -12.66 19.30
N LEU A 33 -12.96 -13.80 19.09
CA LEU A 33 -11.88 -13.95 18.12
C LEU A 33 -12.43 -14.06 16.70
N THR A 34 -11.58 -13.69 15.74
CA THR A 34 -11.88 -13.73 14.32
C THR A 34 -10.67 -14.27 13.58
N LEU A 35 -10.88 -15.35 12.82
CA LEU A 35 -9.91 -15.88 11.87
C LEU A 35 -10.20 -15.32 10.48
N THR A 36 -9.21 -14.69 9.86
CA THR A 36 -9.30 -14.16 8.50
C THR A 36 -8.21 -14.80 7.64
N THR A 37 -8.58 -15.28 6.45
CA THR A 37 -7.59 -15.73 5.44
C THR A 37 -7.06 -14.53 4.67
N GLU A 38 -5.79 -14.22 4.84
CA GLU A 38 -5.05 -13.22 4.07
C GLU A 38 -4.10 -13.94 3.12
N TYR A 39 -4.51 -14.16 1.85
CA TYR A 39 -3.73 -14.80 0.78
C TYR A 39 -2.89 -16.04 1.17
N ASP A 40 -1.70 -15.87 1.75
CA ASP A 40 -0.74 -16.91 2.15
C ASP A 40 -0.70 -17.19 3.66
N ARG A 41 -1.45 -16.43 4.47
CA ARG A 41 -1.46 -16.55 5.93
C ARG A 41 -2.87 -16.48 6.51
N MET A 42 -3.03 -17.09 7.69
CA MET A 42 -4.21 -16.92 8.53
C MET A 42 -3.91 -15.95 9.64
N VAL A 43 -4.80 -14.99 9.85
CA VAL A 43 -4.69 -14.05 10.97
C VAL A 43 -5.82 -14.29 11.95
N LEU A 44 -5.46 -14.68 13.17
CA LEU A 44 -6.35 -14.78 14.31
C LEU A 44 -6.22 -13.51 15.15
N ALA A 45 -7.28 -12.73 15.26
CA ALA A 45 -7.29 -11.50 16.05
C ALA A 45 -8.66 -11.29 16.71
N PRO A 46 -8.74 -10.58 17.85
CA PRO A 46 -10.00 -10.10 18.39
C PRO A 46 -10.81 -9.31 17.36
N LYS A 47 -12.12 -9.49 17.38
CA LYS A 47 -13.07 -8.84 16.47
C LYS A 47 -12.93 -7.32 16.56
N GLY A 48 -12.67 -6.69 15.42
CA GLY A 48 -12.53 -5.23 15.31
C GLY A 48 -11.09 -4.70 15.38
N ILE A 49 -10.09 -5.55 15.66
CA ILE A 49 -8.69 -5.14 15.58
C ILE A 49 -8.22 -5.19 14.12
N SER A 50 -7.73 -4.06 13.60
CA SER A 50 -7.10 -4.00 12.29
C SER A 50 -5.74 -4.69 12.33
N THR A 51 -5.48 -5.57 11.37
CA THR A 51 -4.18 -6.21 11.14
C THR A 51 -3.26 -5.34 10.28
N CYS A 52 -3.72 -4.14 9.91
CA CYS A 52 -2.95 -3.19 9.13
C CYS A 52 -1.80 -2.62 9.94
N THR A 53 -0.58 -2.83 9.45
CA THR A 53 0.65 -2.25 10.04
C THR A 53 1.04 -0.92 9.37
N LEU A 54 0.23 -0.44 8.43
CA LEU A 54 0.36 0.89 7.85
C LEU A 54 -0.39 1.89 8.72
N PRO A 55 0.22 3.05 9.02
CA PRO A 55 -0.50 4.15 9.64
C PRO A 55 -1.72 4.57 8.82
N PRO A 56 -2.84 4.92 9.47
CA PRO A 56 -4.03 5.40 8.78
C PRO A 56 -3.72 6.70 8.05
N LEU A 57 -4.34 6.87 6.88
CA LEU A 57 -4.19 8.05 6.06
C LEU A 57 -5.57 8.60 5.68
N ASP A 58 -6.07 9.51 6.52
CA ASP A 58 -7.35 10.17 6.30
C ASP A 58 -7.14 11.54 5.66
N GLY A 59 -7.64 11.72 4.44
CA GLY A 59 -7.58 12.98 3.70
C GLY A 59 -6.61 12.98 2.52
N SER A 60 -6.25 14.19 2.09
CA SER A 60 -5.37 14.45 0.96
C SER A 60 -4.40 15.56 1.35
N PHE A 61 -3.10 15.30 1.23
CA PHE A 61 -2.05 16.17 1.71
C PHE A 61 -1.11 16.55 0.58
N LYS A 62 -0.76 17.82 0.45
CA LYS A 62 0.26 18.26 -0.51
C LYS A 62 1.65 17.89 -0.01
N ILE A 63 2.53 17.45 -0.90
CA ILE A 63 3.94 17.19 -0.59
C ILE A 63 4.77 18.41 -1.01
N GLU A 64 5.70 18.82 -0.16
CA GLU A 64 6.72 19.81 -0.50
C GLU A 64 7.80 19.17 -1.37
N VAL A 65 8.09 19.79 -2.53
CA VAL A 65 9.08 19.28 -3.49
C VAL A 65 10.00 20.40 -3.99
N PRO A 66 11.31 20.37 -3.66
CA PRO A 66 11.94 19.48 -2.68
C PRO A 66 11.55 19.86 -1.24
N GLY A 67 11.70 18.93 -0.30
CA GLY A 67 11.42 19.19 1.11
C GLY A 67 11.01 17.96 1.90
N GLU A 68 10.57 18.19 3.13
CA GLU A 68 9.98 17.17 3.99
C GLU A 68 8.56 17.56 4.35
N THR A 69 7.65 16.59 4.30
CA THR A 69 6.25 16.80 4.67
C THR A 69 5.84 15.78 5.71
N THR A 70 5.29 16.27 6.82
CA THR A 70 4.72 15.40 7.87
C THR A 70 3.24 15.19 7.59
N LEU A 71 2.85 13.92 7.52
CA LEU A 71 1.47 13.44 7.38
C LEU A 71 1.09 12.65 8.63
N PRO A 72 -0.21 12.36 8.87
CA PRO A 72 -0.60 11.44 9.93
C PRO A 72 0.11 10.08 9.79
N GLY A 73 0.99 9.77 10.74
CA GLY A 73 1.74 8.51 10.79
C GLY A 73 2.88 8.38 9.77
N TRP A 74 3.12 9.38 8.91
CA TRP A 74 4.17 9.33 7.90
C TRP A 74 5.00 10.61 7.87
N ARG A 75 6.28 10.47 7.52
CA ARG A 75 7.12 11.56 7.05
C ARG A 75 7.54 11.23 5.62
N VAL A 76 7.28 12.15 4.70
CA VAL A 76 7.66 12.03 3.30
C VAL A 76 8.82 12.97 3.02
N LYS A 77 9.93 12.44 2.54
CA LYS A 77 11.06 13.23 2.06
C LYS A 77 11.06 13.23 0.53
N ALA A 78 11.24 14.41 -0.06
CA ALA A 78 11.30 14.61 -1.50
C ALA A 78 12.60 15.32 -1.90
N ASP A 79 13.44 14.63 -2.67
CA ASP A 79 14.68 15.18 -3.23
C ASP A 79 14.56 15.29 -4.76
N VAL A 80 15.07 16.36 -5.34
CA VAL A 80 15.24 16.49 -6.81
C VAL A 80 16.73 16.38 -7.11
N LEU A 81 17.10 15.34 -7.84
CA LEU A 81 18.47 14.95 -8.12
C LEU A 81 18.73 15.08 -9.62
N ASP A 82 20.00 15.20 -10.01
CA ASP A 82 20.39 15.12 -11.42
C ASP A 82 20.21 13.70 -11.97
N GLY A 83 20.03 13.60 -13.29
CA GLY A 83 19.91 12.34 -14.01
C GLY A 83 21.19 11.49 -13.94
N GLY A 84 21.05 10.20 -14.26
CA GLY A 84 22.17 9.26 -14.26
C GLY A 84 22.57 8.73 -12.87
N VAL A 85 21.83 9.10 -11.82
CA VAL A 85 22.03 8.57 -10.47
C VAL A 85 21.24 7.28 -10.29
N GLU A 86 21.93 6.19 -9.96
CA GLU A 86 21.28 4.95 -9.52
C GLU A 86 20.88 5.07 -8.05
N ILE A 87 19.59 4.85 -7.77
CA ILE A 87 19.04 4.94 -6.42
C ILE A 87 18.39 3.61 -6.11
N ALA A 88 18.85 2.97 -5.05
CA ALA A 88 18.27 1.74 -4.54
C ALA A 88 16.79 1.98 -4.20
N GLN A 89 15.91 1.34 -4.95
CA GLN A 89 14.48 1.35 -4.71
C GLN A 89 14.16 0.31 -3.63
N ASN A 90 13.18 0.61 -2.79
CA ASN A 90 12.57 -0.35 -1.89
C ASN A 90 11.08 -0.05 -1.74
N ASP A 91 10.38 -0.80 -0.91
CA ASP A 91 8.94 -0.63 -0.71
C ASP A 91 8.53 0.81 -0.36
N PHE A 92 9.40 1.56 0.33
CA PHE A 92 9.15 2.94 0.77
C PHE A 92 10.09 3.98 0.15
N VAL A 93 10.87 3.62 -0.89
CA VAL A 93 11.70 4.55 -1.66
C VAL A 93 11.44 4.34 -3.14
N ALA A 94 10.94 5.37 -3.80
CA ALA A 94 10.66 5.35 -5.24
C ALA A 94 11.26 6.56 -5.96
N THR A 95 11.67 6.36 -7.20
CA THR A 95 12.16 7.42 -8.09
C THR A 95 11.34 7.57 -9.35
N PHE A 96 11.22 8.81 -9.81
CA PHE A 96 10.41 9.19 -10.94
C PHE A 96 11.17 10.16 -11.84
N ASP A 97 10.87 10.16 -13.14
CA ASP A 97 11.29 11.23 -14.04
C ASP A 97 10.59 12.53 -13.62
N PHE A 98 11.36 13.51 -13.16
CA PHE A 98 10.81 14.73 -12.59
C PHE A 98 9.99 15.55 -13.60
N ALA A 99 10.34 15.48 -14.89
CA ALA A 99 9.58 16.17 -15.94
C ALA A 99 8.20 15.55 -16.16
N LYS A 100 7.98 14.29 -15.74
CA LYS A 100 6.70 13.58 -15.82
C LYS A 100 5.83 13.76 -14.58
N THR A 101 6.42 14.05 -13.42
CA THR A 101 5.69 14.23 -12.17
C THR A 101 5.33 15.69 -11.90
N GLY A 102 6.25 16.61 -12.19
CA GLY A 102 6.17 17.98 -11.68
C GLY A 102 6.33 18.07 -10.16
N LYS A 103 5.99 19.24 -9.59
CA LYS A 103 6.09 19.54 -8.15
C LYS A 103 4.75 19.46 -7.41
N GLU A 104 3.63 19.50 -8.12
CA GLU A 104 2.29 19.51 -7.51
C GLU A 104 1.89 18.08 -7.13
N LEU A 105 2.42 17.58 -6.02
CA LEU A 105 2.16 16.22 -5.59
C LEU A 105 1.24 16.18 -4.37
N THR A 106 0.43 15.14 -4.32
CA THR A 106 -0.45 14.85 -3.20
C THR A 106 -0.31 13.41 -2.73
N VAL A 107 -0.48 13.18 -1.43
CA VAL A 107 -0.63 11.87 -0.82
C VAL A 107 -2.06 11.73 -0.32
N ARG A 108 -2.73 10.66 -0.74
CA ARG A 108 -4.11 10.34 -0.34
C ARG A 108 -4.36 8.85 -0.30
N GLY A 109 -5.45 8.44 0.34
CA GLY A 109 -6.00 7.10 0.19
C GLY A 109 -6.63 6.88 -1.19
N ARG A 110 -7.00 5.62 -1.46
CA ARG A 110 -7.68 5.22 -2.69
C ARG A 110 -9.08 5.81 -2.82
N LYS A 111 -9.53 6.03 -4.05
CA LYS A 111 -10.88 6.46 -4.40
C LYS A 111 -11.55 5.44 -5.34
N PRO A 112 -12.88 5.26 -5.27
CA PRO A 112 -13.61 4.45 -6.24
C PRO A 112 -13.31 4.90 -7.67
N GLY A 113 -13.02 3.95 -8.54
CA GLY A 113 -12.69 4.22 -9.95
C GLY A 113 -11.24 4.62 -10.22
N ASP A 114 -10.37 4.69 -9.20
CA ASP A 114 -8.94 4.95 -9.40
C ASP A 114 -8.31 3.99 -10.42
N ARG A 115 -7.44 4.55 -11.27
CA ARG A 115 -6.68 3.81 -12.30
C ARG A 115 -5.26 4.36 -12.41
N PHE A 116 -4.33 3.48 -12.76
CA PHE A 116 -2.95 3.84 -13.09
C PHE A 116 -2.35 2.82 -14.06
N GLN A 117 -1.16 3.07 -14.59
CA GLN A 117 -0.46 2.14 -15.47
C GLN A 117 0.73 1.55 -14.70
N PRO A 118 0.62 0.36 -14.08
CA PRO A 118 1.72 -0.21 -13.30
C PRO A 118 3.00 -0.35 -14.12
N LEU A 119 4.17 -0.10 -13.51
CA LEU A 119 5.48 -0.26 -14.15
C LEU A 119 5.61 -1.60 -14.89
N GLY A 120 6.00 -1.54 -16.16
CA GLY A 120 6.11 -2.68 -17.07
C GLY A 120 4.85 -2.97 -17.88
N MET A 121 3.73 -2.31 -17.60
CA MET A 121 2.51 -2.41 -18.40
C MET A 121 2.43 -1.29 -19.44
N THR A 122 1.74 -1.55 -20.55
CA THR A 122 1.46 -0.56 -21.61
C THR A 122 0.07 0.08 -21.50
N GLN A 123 -0.82 -0.49 -20.68
CA GLN A 123 -2.22 -0.09 -20.54
C GLN A 123 -2.57 0.21 -19.09
N THR A 124 -3.56 1.09 -18.87
CA THR A 124 -4.06 1.40 -17.53
C THR A 124 -4.84 0.22 -16.93
N LYS A 125 -4.75 0.07 -15.61
CA LYS A 125 -5.44 -0.92 -14.81
C LYS A 125 -6.24 -0.24 -13.71
N LYS A 126 -7.38 -0.81 -13.32
CA LYS A 126 -8.09 -0.35 -12.10
C LYS A 126 -7.20 -0.60 -10.89
N LEU A 127 -7.14 0.36 -9.99
CA LEU A 127 -6.35 0.23 -8.77
C LEU A 127 -6.82 -0.97 -7.93
N GLN A 128 -8.13 -1.19 -7.82
CA GLN A 128 -8.69 -2.35 -7.12
C GLN A 128 -8.15 -3.68 -7.69
N ASP A 129 -8.18 -3.83 -9.02
CA ASP A 129 -7.70 -5.06 -9.68
C ASP A 129 -6.19 -5.23 -9.46
N PHE A 130 -5.42 -4.13 -9.53
CA PHE A 130 -4.00 -4.17 -9.17
C PHE A 130 -3.78 -4.62 -7.72
N MET A 131 -4.51 -4.07 -6.75
CA MET A 131 -4.35 -4.43 -5.34
C MET A 131 -4.71 -5.91 -5.07
N VAL A 132 -5.66 -6.46 -5.82
CA VAL A 132 -6.00 -7.90 -5.77
C VAL A 132 -4.85 -8.74 -6.29
N ASP A 133 -4.31 -8.39 -7.46
CA ASP A 133 -3.25 -9.16 -8.13
C ASP A 133 -1.91 -9.07 -7.39
N ALA A 134 -1.62 -7.89 -6.83
CA ALA A 134 -0.47 -7.65 -5.95
C ALA A 134 -0.64 -8.28 -4.55
N LYS A 135 -1.75 -9.00 -4.32
CA LYS A 135 -2.08 -9.68 -3.06
C LYS A 135 -2.05 -8.76 -1.84
N ILE A 136 -2.49 -7.51 -2.00
CA ILE A 136 -2.59 -6.56 -0.88
C ILE A 136 -3.77 -6.98 0.01
N PRO A 137 -3.54 -7.26 1.32
CA PRO A 137 -4.61 -7.66 2.24
C PRO A 137 -5.75 -6.64 2.26
N VAL A 138 -6.99 -7.11 2.27
CA VAL A 138 -8.18 -6.23 2.22
C VAL A 138 -8.15 -5.19 3.34
N ALA A 139 -7.75 -5.59 4.56
CA ALA A 139 -7.63 -4.70 5.71
C ALA A 139 -6.58 -3.59 5.54
N TRP A 140 -5.63 -3.74 4.60
CA TRP A 140 -4.57 -2.77 4.36
C TRP A 140 -4.93 -1.78 3.26
N ARG A 141 -5.79 -2.17 2.30
CA ARG A 141 -6.02 -1.42 1.05
C ARG A 141 -6.46 0.03 1.24
N ASP A 142 -7.26 0.30 2.26
CA ASP A 142 -7.71 1.66 2.57
C ASP A 142 -6.61 2.52 3.21
N GLY A 143 -5.64 1.88 3.88
CA GLY A 143 -4.49 2.54 4.49
C GLY A 143 -3.26 2.65 3.57
N VAL A 144 -3.29 2.09 2.35
CA VAL A 144 -2.16 2.21 1.40
C VAL A 144 -2.07 3.65 0.88
N PRO A 145 -0.96 4.37 1.12
CA PRO A 145 -0.78 5.70 0.56
C PRO A 145 -0.63 5.66 -0.96
N LEU A 146 -1.28 6.60 -1.63
CA LEU A 146 -1.10 6.86 -3.06
C LEU A 146 -0.46 8.22 -3.26
N VAL A 147 0.68 8.25 -3.96
CA VAL A 147 1.24 9.51 -4.47
C VAL A 147 0.58 9.83 -5.80
N CYS A 148 0.03 11.03 -5.93
CA CYS A 148 -0.66 11.49 -7.14
C CYS A 148 -0.09 12.83 -7.62
N SER A 149 0.05 12.98 -8.93
CA SER A 149 0.07 14.29 -9.58
C SER A 149 -1.37 14.72 -9.91
N PRO A 150 -1.59 15.93 -10.45
CA PRO A 150 -2.93 16.34 -10.90
C PRO A 150 -3.50 15.45 -12.02
N GLN A 151 -2.63 14.76 -12.77
CA GLN A 151 -3.02 13.96 -13.93
C GLN A 151 -3.22 12.48 -13.61
N GLN A 152 -2.51 11.93 -12.62
CA GLN A 152 -2.45 10.48 -12.42
C GLN A 152 -1.96 10.08 -11.03
N ILE A 153 -2.26 8.84 -10.65
CA ILE A 153 -1.54 8.15 -9.58
C ILE A 153 -0.14 7.84 -10.10
N LEU A 154 0.88 8.22 -9.33
CA LEU A 154 2.29 7.97 -9.63
C LEU A 154 2.82 6.74 -8.91
N TRP A 155 2.32 6.45 -7.71
CA TRP A 155 2.86 5.38 -6.87
C TRP A 155 1.83 4.82 -5.91
N VAL A 156 1.67 3.50 -5.93
CA VAL A 156 1.08 2.73 -4.84
C VAL A 156 2.21 2.42 -3.86
N VAL A 157 2.33 3.22 -2.80
CA VAL A 157 3.47 3.18 -1.85
C VAL A 157 3.56 1.81 -1.20
N GLY A 158 4.71 1.16 -1.29
CA GLY A 158 4.90 -0.24 -0.89
C GLY A 158 4.89 -1.25 -2.04
N TRP A 159 4.46 -0.86 -3.25
CA TRP A 159 4.20 -1.83 -4.32
C TRP A 159 4.71 -1.47 -5.71
N ARG A 160 4.21 -0.38 -6.32
CA ARG A 160 4.46 -0.15 -7.75
C ARG A 160 4.24 1.29 -8.17
N ILE A 161 5.19 1.83 -8.93
CA ILE A 161 5.07 3.13 -9.61
C ILE A 161 4.27 3.02 -10.91
N ASP A 162 3.80 4.16 -11.42
CA ASP A 162 3.24 4.28 -12.76
C ASP A 162 4.36 4.26 -13.81
N ASP A 163 4.22 3.43 -14.84
CA ASP A 163 5.20 3.25 -15.92
C ASP A 163 5.50 4.56 -16.64
N ARG A 164 4.51 5.46 -16.76
CA ARG A 164 4.65 6.73 -17.48
C ARG A 164 5.53 7.75 -16.75
N ALA A 165 5.80 7.52 -15.47
CA ALA A 165 6.64 8.36 -14.64
C ALA A 165 8.01 7.73 -14.34
N LYS A 166 8.34 6.57 -14.94
CA LYS A 166 9.61 5.87 -14.67
C LYS A 166 10.82 6.69 -15.13
N VAL A 167 11.91 6.56 -14.40
CA VAL A 167 13.23 7.07 -14.82
C VAL A 167 13.70 6.29 -16.04
N THR A 168 14.29 7.01 -16.99
CA THR A 168 14.93 6.46 -18.19
C THR A 168 16.33 7.04 -18.35
N SER A 169 17.11 6.53 -19.30
CA SER A 169 18.41 7.13 -19.66
C SER A 169 18.30 8.58 -20.17
N ALA A 170 17.11 9.01 -20.61
CA ALA A 170 16.86 10.38 -21.05
C ALA A 170 16.43 11.33 -19.92
N SER A 171 16.16 10.80 -18.71
CA SER A 171 15.69 11.60 -17.57
C SER A 171 16.82 12.52 -17.07
N ARG A 172 16.58 13.83 -17.17
CA ARG A 172 17.57 14.86 -16.77
C ARG A 172 17.55 15.15 -15.27
N GLN A 173 16.39 15.01 -14.66
CA GLN A 173 16.19 15.18 -13.23
C GLN A 173 15.32 14.05 -12.72
N ILE A 174 15.64 13.59 -11.51
CA ILE A 174 14.98 12.48 -10.85
C ILE A 174 14.33 13.02 -9.58
N LEU A 175 13.03 12.80 -9.43
CA LEU A 175 12.35 12.96 -8.15
C LEU A 175 12.54 11.68 -7.34
N ARG A 176 13.12 11.79 -6.16
CA ARG A 176 13.17 10.72 -5.16
C ARG A 176 12.15 11.01 -4.08
N LEU A 177 11.25 10.07 -3.82
CA LEU A 177 10.34 10.09 -2.68
C LEU A 177 10.67 8.97 -1.72
N GLU A 178 10.72 9.29 -0.43
CA GLU A 178 11.02 8.37 0.64
C GLU A 178 9.97 8.51 1.75
N PHE A 179 9.36 7.39 2.15
CA PHE A 179 8.35 7.32 3.20
C PHE A 179 8.94 6.71 4.47
N HIS A 180 8.81 7.43 5.58
CA HIS A 180 9.13 6.90 6.91
C HIS A 180 7.86 6.83 7.75
N LYS A 181 7.63 5.68 8.38
CA LYS A 181 6.59 5.57 9.41
C LYS A 181 7.01 6.41 10.62
N THR A 182 6.17 7.33 11.06
CA THR A 182 6.36 8.02 12.33
C THR A 182 5.70 7.22 13.46
N LYS A 183 6.33 7.21 14.64
CA LYS A 183 5.77 6.60 15.84
C LYS A 183 4.57 7.39 16.34
#